data_AF-A0A9D7EAG5-F1
#
_entry.id   AF-A0A9D7EAG5-F1
#
_cell.length_a   1.000
_cell.length_b   1.000
_cell.length_c   1.000
_cell.angle_alpha   90.00
_cell.angle_beta   90.00
_cell.angle_gamma   90.00
#
_symmetry.space_group_name_H-M   'P 1'
#
loop_
_entity.id
_entity.type
_entity.pdbx_description
1 polymer ?
#
loop_
_entity_poly.entity_id
_entity_poly.type
_entity_poly.pdbx_seq_one_letter_code
_entity_poly.pdbx_strand_id
1 'polypeptide(L)'
;MIRAEAADNAAPIGWTLNELSGRSTTAAQVDWAPAAWNMVDEAAMAQRTPDLASLVQELVSRPGWSTDRAVLFVMEGVGGRSAWSWNEDPTKAARLCIAYDEPATPVLDCEGVPNGQAVPGTVCDDGDPGTGNDTWDLNCLCAGVSLDCTGVPGGSATPGSVCDDGDATTGNDTYQTTCDCVGQLLDCLGVPGGTATMEQFR
;
A
#
# COMPACT_ATOMS: atom_id res chain seq x y z
N MET A 1 24.62 -22.10 24.43
CA MET A 1 23.43 -21.22 24.40
C MET A 1 23.89 -19.79 24.14
N ILE A 2 23.12 -19.04 23.37
CA ILE A 2 23.35 -17.63 23.05
C ILE A 2 22.12 -16.82 23.51
N ARG A 3 22.38 -15.69 24.17
CA ARG A 3 21.40 -14.66 24.51
C ARG A 3 21.97 -13.29 24.17
N ALA A 4 21.16 -12.24 24.25
CA ALA A 4 21.66 -10.87 24.24
C ALA A 4 21.40 -10.18 25.59
N GLU A 5 22.12 -9.11 25.91
CA GLU A 5 21.82 -8.27 27.07
C GLU A 5 20.49 -7.53 26.83
N ALA A 6 19.55 -7.63 27.77
CA ALA A 6 18.24 -6.96 27.71
C ALA A 6 18.34 -5.48 28.10
N ALA A 7 19.13 -4.72 27.35
CA ALA A 7 19.33 -3.28 27.53
C ALA A 7 19.09 -2.52 26.21
N ASP A 8 18.64 -1.27 26.32
CA ASP A 8 18.46 -0.39 25.16
C ASP A 8 19.81 0.06 24.57
N ASN A 9 20.85 0.08 25.40
CA ASN A 9 22.24 0.34 25.03
C ASN A 9 23.16 -0.49 25.92
N ALA A 10 23.84 -1.49 25.38
CA ALA A 10 24.78 -2.28 26.17
C ALA A 10 25.95 -1.40 26.65
N ALA A 11 26.20 -1.39 27.97
CA ALA A 11 27.35 -0.68 28.52
C ALA A 11 28.66 -1.40 28.13
N PRO A 12 29.80 -0.68 27.99
CA PRO A 12 31.10 -1.31 27.79
C PRO A 12 31.39 -2.37 28.87
N ILE A 13 32.11 -3.43 28.49
CA ILE A 13 32.51 -4.46 29.44
C ILE A 13 33.71 -3.94 30.25
N GLY A 14 33.57 -3.90 31.57
CA GLY A 14 34.61 -3.49 32.50
C GLY A 14 35.41 -4.66 33.09
N TRP A 15 36.09 -4.38 34.20
CA TRP A 15 36.94 -5.34 34.93
C TRP A 15 36.26 -5.88 36.21
N THR A 16 34.97 -5.61 36.37
CA THR A 16 34.23 -5.95 37.58
C THR A 16 33.97 -7.46 37.64
N LEU A 17 34.12 -8.05 38.82
CA LEU A 17 33.88 -9.48 38.99
C LEU A 17 32.41 -9.80 38.67
N ASN A 18 32.18 -10.86 37.89
CA ASN A 18 30.85 -11.32 37.46
C ASN A 18 30.03 -10.30 36.65
N GLU A 19 30.68 -9.29 36.05
CA GLU A 19 29.95 -8.27 35.31
C GLU A 19 29.10 -8.85 34.18
N LEU A 20 29.66 -9.78 33.39
CA LEU A 20 28.96 -10.40 32.26
C LEU A 20 27.82 -11.33 32.71
N SER A 21 28.08 -12.19 33.69
CA SER A 21 27.08 -13.14 34.21
C SER A 21 25.99 -12.47 35.05
N GLY A 22 26.23 -11.25 35.53
CA GLY A 22 25.25 -10.45 36.25
C GLY A 22 24.34 -9.61 35.36
N ARG A 23 24.60 -9.51 34.04
CA ARG A 23 23.76 -8.73 33.14
C ARG A 23 22.43 -9.44 32.91
N SER A 24 21.32 -8.68 32.99
CA SER A 24 20.01 -9.19 32.59
C SER A 24 20.00 -9.46 31.10
N THR A 25 19.59 -10.67 30.69
CA THR A 25 19.55 -11.08 29.30
C THR A 25 18.14 -11.11 28.72
N THR A 26 18.04 -11.19 27.40
CA THR A 26 16.80 -11.43 26.65
C THR A 26 16.08 -12.68 27.15
N ALA A 27 14.75 -12.65 27.08
CA ALA A 27 13.92 -13.82 27.33
C ALA A 27 14.17 -14.89 26.25
N ALA A 28 14.24 -14.46 24.98
CA ALA A 28 14.65 -15.29 23.87
C ALA A 28 16.08 -15.84 24.08
N GLN A 29 16.28 -17.09 23.66
CA GLN A 29 17.56 -17.78 23.65
C GLN A 29 17.70 -18.58 22.36
N VAL A 30 18.93 -18.76 21.90
CA VAL A 30 19.26 -19.61 20.76
C VAL A 30 20.25 -20.67 21.21
N ASP A 31 19.90 -21.94 21.01
CA ASP A 31 20.82 -23.03 21.27
C ASP A 31 21.85 -23.16 20.16
N TRP A 32 23.12 -23.16 20.54
CA TRP A 32 24.23 -23.32 19.60
C TRP A 32 25.16 -24.41 20.09
N ALA A 33 25.27 -25.47 19.29
CA ALA A 33 26.14 -26.61 19.51
C ALA A 33 27.07 -26.77 18.27
N PRO A 34 28.10 -25.91 18.13
CA PRO A 34 29.01 -25.98 17.00
C PRO A 34 29.88 -27.25 17.06
N ALA A 35 30.33 -27.70 15.90
CA ALA A 35 31.34 -28.75 15.81
C ALA A 35 32.68 -28.31 16.44
N ALA A 36 33.60 -29.27 16.63
CA ALA A 36 34.94 -28.96 17.11
C ALA A 36 35.68 -28.04 16.12
N TRP A 37 36.32 -26.99 16.66
CA TRP A 37 37.16 -26.08 15.86
C TRP A 37 38.58 -26.64 15.86
N ASN A 38 38.96 -27.29 14.76
CA ASN A 38 40.23 -28.01 14.68
C ASN A 38 41.36 -27.17 14.06
N MET A 39 41.03 -26.02 13.46
CA MET A 39 41.97 -25.14 12.79
C MET A 39 41.83 -23.71 13.32
N VAL A 40 42.98 -23.10 13.61
CA VAL A 40 43.06 -21.69 14.03
C VAL A 40 42.63 -20.81 12.86
N ASP A 41 41.87 -19.75 13.17
CA ASP A 41 41.36 -18.75 12.21
C ASP A 41 40.41 -19.30 11.12
N GLU A 42 39.89 -20.53 11.27
CA GLU A 42 38.88 -21.06 10.35
C GLU A 42 37.55 -20.29 10.47
N ALA A 43 36.96 -19.88 9.35
CA ALA A 43 35.68 -19.17 9.27
C ALA A 43 34.69 -19.89 8.33
N ALA A 44 34.38 -21.14 8.65
CA ALA A 44 33.51 -22.02 7.87
C ALA A 44 32.16 -22.29 8.59
N MET A 45 31.40 -23.26 8.08
CA MET A 45 30.08 -23.62 8.64
C MET A 45 30.12 -24.03 10.11
N ALA A 46 31.23 -24.66 10.56
CA ALA A 46 31.41 -25.09 11.95
C ALA A 46 31.51 -23.92 12.96
N GLN A 47 31.85 -22.72 12.48
CA GLN A 47 32.00 -21.51 13.28
C GLN A 47 30.75 -20.61 13.24
N ARG A 48 29.78 -20.90 12.36
CA ARG A 48 28.57 -20.08 12.22
C ARG A 48 27.59 -20.36 13.35
N THR A 49 26.99 -19.29 13.86
CA THR A 49 25.83 -19.40 14.74
C THR A 49 24.60 -19.83 13.94
N PRO A 50 23.55 -20.35 14.60
CA PRO A 50 22.22 -20.40 14.04
C PRO A 50 21.68 -18.98 13.84
N ASP A 51 20.47 -18.89 13.34
CA ASP A 51 19.76 -17.62 13.23
C ASP A 51 19.55 -16.97 14.62
N LEU A 52 19.93 -15.70 14.73
CA LEU A 52 19.84 -14.88 15.95
C LEU A 52 18.70 -13.86 15.88
N ALA A 53 17.85 -13.91 14.85
CA ALA A 53 16.78 -12.93 14.62
C ALA A 53 15.88 -12.74 15.84
N SER A 54 15.53 -13.81 16.56
CA SER A 54 14.69 -13.71 17.77
C SER A 54 15.32 -12.87 18.89
N LEU A 55 16.64 -12.94 19.05
CA LEU A 55 17.36 -12.15 20.04
C LEU A 55 17.39 -10.67 19.65
N VAL A 56 17.74 -10.40 18.39
CA VAL A 56 17.83 -9.03 17.86
C VAL A 56 16.45 -8.38 17.83
N GLN A 57 15.41 -9.13 17.43
CA GLN A 57 14.05 -8.64 17.40
C GLN A 57 13.56 -8.20 18.79
N GLU A 58 13.89 -8.96 19.84
CA GLU A 58 13.55 -8.57 21.21
C GLU A 58 14.20 -7.23 21.60
N LEU A 59 15.44 -6.97 21.17
CA LEU A 59 16.15 -5.71 21.46
C LEU A 59 15.57 -4.52 20.70
N VAL A 60 15.35 -4.65 19.39
CA VAL A 60 14.86 -3.54 18.57
C VAL A 60 13.40 -3.19 18.85
N SER A 61 12.63 -4.14 19.40
CA SER A 61 11.25 -3.90 19.88
C SER A 61 11.18 -3.16 21.22
N ARG A 62 12.32 -2.90 21.89
CA ARG A 62 12.32 -2.17 23.16
C ARG A 62 11.99 -0.69 22.94
N PRO A 63 11.18 -0.07 23.80
CA PRO A 63 10.74 1.31 23.61
C PRO A 63 11.87 2.34 23.67
N GLY A 64 13.01 2.01 24.29
CA GLY A 64 14.19 2.87 24.35
C GLY A 64 15.24 2.61 23.27
N TRP A 65 15.02 1.64 22.38
CA TRP A 65 15.97 1.29 21.33
C TRP A 65 16.13 2.41 20.30
N SER A 66 17.35 2.60 19.78
CA SER A 66 17.65 3.50 18.67
C SER A 66 18.79 2.96 17.82
N THR A 67 19.03 3.52 16.62
CA THR A 67 20.00 2.99 15.65
C THR A 67 21.47 3.14 16.05
N ASP A 68 21.80 4.03 16.98
CA ASP A 68 23.16 4.25 17.50
C ASP A 68 23.35 3.59 18.89
N ARG A 69 23.05 2.30 18.99
CA ARG A 69 23.06 1.55 20.24
C ARG A 69 23.89 0.28 20.14
N ALA A 70 24.59 -0.04 21.22
CA ALA A 70 25.40 -1.24 21.31
C ALA A 70 24.55 -2.46 21.64
N VAL A 71 24.80 -3.56 20.93
CA VAL A 71 24.30 -4.90 21.25
C VAL A 71 25.41 -5.69 21.91
N LEU A 72 25.10 -6.39 23.01
CA LEU A 72 25.99 -7.38 23.60
C LEU A 72 25.34 -8.77 23.50
N PHE A 73 26.03 -9.70 22.83
CA PHE A 73 25.68 -11.12 22.86
C PHE A 73 26.46 -11.83 23.96
N VAL A 74 25.76 -12.65 24.74
CA VAL A 74 26.32 -13.46 25.81
C VAL A 74 26.22 -14.93 25.38
N MET A 75 27.36 -15.61 25.38
CA MET A 75 27.44 -17.03 25.01
C MET A 75 27.83 -17.84 26.24
N GLU A 76 26.98 -18.80 26.59
CA GLU A 76 27.19 -19.71 27.71
C GLU A 76 27.32 -21.13 27.20
N GLY A 77 28.29 -21.87 27.71
CA GLY A 77 28.54 -23.24 27.30
C GLY A 77 29.71 -23.86 28.04
N VAL A 78 30.13 -25.02 27.55
CA VAL A 78 31.29 -25.75 28.05
C VAL A 78 32.46 -25.63 27.07
N GLY A 79 33.69 -25.78 27.59
CA GLY A 79 34.92 -25.60 26.82
C GLY A 79 35.41 -24.15 26.80
N GLY A 80 36.37 -23.86 25.94
CA GLY A 80 36.94 -22.53 25.76
C GLY A 80 37.06 -22.16 24.29
N ARG A 81 36.80 -20.89 23.97
CA ARG A 81 36.96 -20.34 22.62
C ARG A 81 37.57 -18.95 22.74
N SER A 82 38.39 -18.58 21.76
CA SER A 82 38.94 -17.23 21.61
C SER A 82 38.44 -16.67 20.29
N ALA A 83 38.18 -15.37 20.25
CA ALA A 83 37.75 -14.65 19.06
C ALA A 83 38.62 -13.42 18.87
N TRP A 84 38.80 -13.01 17.62
CA TRP A 84 39.50 -11.77 17.29
C TRP A 84 38.57 -10.58 17.48
N SER A 85 39.08 -9.52 18.10
CA SER A 85 38.40 -8.23 18.11
C SER A 85 38.60 -7.52 16.78
N TRP A 86 37.63 -6.68 16.38
CA TRP A 86 37.76 -5.85 15.18
C TRP A 86 39.00 -4.96 15.21
N ASN A 87 39.34 -4.41 16.37
CA ASN A 87 40.47 -3.50 16.54
C ASN A 87 41.83 -4.21 16.44
N GLU A 88 41.88 -5.50 16.70
CA GLU A 88 43.12 -6.29 16.63
C GLU A 88 43.35 -6.82 15.21
N ASP A 89 42.34 -7.45 14.61
CA ASP A 89 42.37 -7.84 13.20
C ASP A 89 40.94 -7.86 12.61
N PRO A 90 40.57 -6.87 11.80
CA PRO A 90 39.22 -6.79 11.22
C PRO A 90 38.94 -7.90 10.20
N THR A 91 39.97 -8.55 9.64
CA THR A 91 39.79 -9.64 8.68
C THR A 91 39.41 -10.96 9.35
N LYS A 92 39.67 -11.08 10.66
CA LYS A 92 39.39 -12.27 11.47
C LYS A 92 38.25 -12.08 12.47
N ALA A 93 37.81 -10.84 12.68
CA ALA A 93 36.73 -10.53 13.60
C ALA A 93 35.39 -11.16 13.18
N ALA A 94 34.54 -11.43 14.17
CA ALA A 94 33.20 -11.92 13.91
C ALA A 94 32.39 -10.92 13.08
N ARG A 95 31.62 -11.42 12.11
CA ARG A 95 30.69 -10.62 11.30
C ARG A 95 29.25 -10.92 11.69
N LEU A 96 28.49 -9.88 12.00
CA LEU A 96 27.04 -9.94 12.13
C LEU A 96 26.40 -9.60 10.77
N CYS A 97 25.59 -10.49 10.24
CA CYS A 97 24.78 -10.25 9.04
C CYS A 97 23.32 -10.10 9.48
N ILE A 98 22.69 -8.97 9.12
CA ILE A 98 21.28 -8.71 9.41
C ILE A 98 20.54 -8.58 8.08
N ALA A 99 19.48 -9.37 7.93
CA ALA A 99 18.46 -9.17 6.92
C ALA A 99 17.16 -8.88 7.66
N TYR A 100 16.45 -7.83 7.24
CA TYR A 100 15.23 -7.38 7.88
C TYR A 100 14.29 -6.84 6.82
N ASP A 101 12.99 -6.95 7.08
CA ASP A 101 11.96 -6.29 6.31
C ASP A 101 11.54 -5.02 7.07
N GLU A 102 11.58 -3.87 6.40
CA GLU A 102 10.93 -2.68 6.95
C GLU A 102 9.42 -2.93 6.97
N PRO A 103 8.70 -2.52 8.03
CA PRO A 103 7.24 -2.56 7.99
C PRO A 103 6.78 -1.75 6.78
N ALA A 104 5.90 -2.35 5.97
CA ALA A 104 5.33 -1.65 4.82
C ALA A 104 4.75 -0.32 5.31
N THR A 105 5.23 0.79 4.77
CA THR A 105 4.60 2.09 5.01
C THR A 105 3.17 1.97 4.49
N PRO A 106 2.14 2.16 5.34
CA PRO A 106 0.79 2.09 4.84
C PRO A 106 0.62 3.14 3.75
N VAL A 107 0.30 2.67 2.54
CA VAL A 107 -0.01 3.59 1.44
C VAL A 107 -1.37 4.19 1.76
N LEU A 108 -1.43 5.51 1.69
CA LEU A 108 -2.67 6.25 1.86
C LEU A 108 -3.51 6.09 0.60
N ASP A 109 -4.77 5.74 0.76
CA ASP A 109 -5.73 5.81 -0.34
C ASP A 109 -6.18 7.26 -0.61
N CYS A 110 -7.04 7.47 -1.60
CA CYS A 110 -7.54 8.78 -2.00
C CYS A 110 -8.39 9.47 -0.91
N GLU A 111 -8.85 8.74 0.11
CA GLU A 111 -9.62 9.27 1.24
C GLU A 111 -8.75 9.54 2.49
N GLY A 112 -7.45 9.26 2.44
CA GLY A 112 -6.62 9.41 3.63
C GLY A 112 -6.62 8.19 4.55
N VAL A 113 -7.03 7.02 4.07
CA VAL A 113 -7.10 5.80 4.86
C VAL A 113 -5.87 4.91 4.60
N PRO A 114 -5.08 4.59 5.63
CA PRO A 114 -4.00 3.60 5.57
C PRO A 114 -4.47 2.26 4.99
N ASN A 115 -3.94 1.86 3.84
CA ASN A 115 -4.33 0.65 3.11
C ASN A 115 -5.84 0.59 2.80
N GLY A 116 -6.46 1.74 2.58
CA GLY A 116 -7.87 1.83 2.22
C GLY A 116 -8.17 1.37 0.79
N GLN A 117 -9.46 1.39 0.44
CA GLN A 117 -9.96 0.85 -0.83
C GLN A 117 -10.18 1.94 -1.89
N ALA A 118 -10.14 3.23 -1.53
CA ALA A 118 -10.36 4.33 -2.46
C ALA A 118 -9.09 4.58 -3.29
N VAL A 119 -8.89 3.80 -4.35
CA VAL A 119 -7.70 3.89 -5.21
C VAL A 119 -8.10 4.23 -6.65
N PRO A 120 -7.18 4.77 -7.48
CA PRO A 120 -7.50 5.10 -8.86
C PRO A 120 -8.18 3.93 -9.60
N GLY A 121 -9.32 4.23 -10.21
CA GLY A 121 -10.18 3.26 -10.92
C GLY A 121 -11.26 2.59 -10.05
N THR A 122 -11.31 2.83 -8.74
CA THR A 122 -12.45 2.38 -7.92
C THR A 122 -13.59 3.39 -7.98
N VAL A 123 -14.80 2.91 -7.68
CA VAL A 123 -16.01 3.74 -7.65
C VAL A 123 -15.92 4.80 -6.55
N CYS A 124 -16.54 5.94 -6.81
CA CYS A 124 -16.72 7.04 -5.88
C CYS A 124 -18.04 7.78 -6.17
N ASP A 125 -18.29 8.89 -5.49
CA ASP A 125 -19.41 9.82 -5.75
C ASP A 125 -18.83 11.24 -5.75
N ASP A 126 -18.84 11.92 -6.90
CA ASP A 126 -18.31 13.29 -7.03
C ASP A 126 -19.31 14.37 -6.59
N GLY A 127 -20.54 13.96 -6.24
CA GLY A 127 -21.64 14.80 -5.81
C GLY A 127 -22.32 15.59 -6.92
N ASP A 128 -21.92 15.42 -8.19
CA ASP A 128 -22.55 16.06 -9.34
C ASP A 128 -23.72 15.19 -9.87
N PRO A 129 -24.98 15.64 -9.78
CA PRO A 129 -26.11 14.88 -10.29
C PRO A 129 -26.15 14.76 -11.82
N GLY A 130 -25.31 15.52 -12.54
CA GLY A 130 -25.18 15.45 -14.00
C GLY A 130 -24.19 14.39 -14.50
N THR A 131 -23.50 13.71 -13.60
CA THR A 131 -22.54 12.65 -13.90
C THR A 131 -22.98 11.32 -13.30
N GLY A 132 -22.37 10.23 -13.79
CA GLY A 132 -22.48 8.93 -13.16
C GLY A 132 -21.30 8.05 -13.53
N ASN A 133 -21.26 6.84 -12.94
CA ASN A 133 -20.09 5.95 -13.00
C ASN A 133 -18.80 6.64 -12.51
N ASP A 134 -18.88 7.33 -11.38
CA ASP A 134 -17.77 8.12 -10.86
C ASP A 134 -16.64 7.23 -10.39
N THR A 135 -15.42 7.61 -10.76
CA THR A 135 -14.22 6.87 -10.39
C THR A 135 -13.11 7.81 -9.96
N TRP A 136 -12.25 7.32 -9.07
CA TRP A 136 -11.03 8.03 -8.70
C TRP A 136 -10.03 8.02 -9.85
N ASP A 137 -9.44 9.17 -10.18
CA ASP A 137 -8.35 9.27 -11.14
C ASP A 137 -6.96 9.09 -10.48
N LEU A 138 -5.88 9.14 -11.26
CA LEU A 138 -4.49 9.02 -10.77
C LEU A 138 -4.07 10.16 -9.83
N ASN A 139 -4.81 11.25 -9.78
CA ASN A 139 -4.58 12.40 -8.89
C ASN A 139 -5.53 12.39 -7.69
N CYS A 140 -6.28 11.31 -7.46
CA CYS A 140 -7.32 11.21 -6.44
C CYS A 140 -8.40 12.28 -6.56
N LEU A 141 -8.77 12.64 -7.79
CA LEU A 141 -10.00 13.36 -8.07
C LEU A 141 -11.11 12.35 -8.36
N CYS A 142 -12.20 12.43 -7.60
CA CYS A 142 -13.42 11.72 -7.94
C CYS A 142 -14.15 12.50 -9.03
N ALA A 143 -14.42 11.86 -10.17
CA ALA A 143 -15.17 12.44 -11.27
C ALA A 143 -15.96 11.37 -12.03
N GLY A 144 -17.16 11.73 -12.45
CA GLY A 144 -18.02 10.89 -13.28
C GLY A 144 -18.03 11.23 -14.76
N VAL A 145 -18.75 10.39 -15.50
CA VAL A 145 -19.03 10.58 -16.92
C VAL A 145 -20.37 11.28 -17.05
N SER A 146 -20.45 12.31 -17.88
CA SER A 146 -21.70 13.05 -18.12
C SER A 146 -22.84 12.11 -18.53
N LEU A 147 -24.00 12.29 -17.90
CA LEU A 147 -25.21 11.56 -18.23
C LEU A 147 -25.80 12.08 -19.55
N ASP A 148 -26.37 11.17 -20.35
CA ASP A 148 -27.19 11.53 -21.49
C ASP A 148 -28.63 11.91 -21.07
N CYS A 149 -29.49 12.29 -22.01
CA CYS A 149 -30.87 12.69 -21.74
C CYS A 149 -31.75 11.56 -21.18
N THR A 150 -31.28 10.31 -21.23
CA THR A 150 -31.94 9.15 -20.62
C THR A 150 -31.31 8.74 -19.28
N GLY A 151 -30.33 9.50 -18.79
CA GLY A 151 -29.63 9.21 -17.53
C GLY A 151 -28.56 8.13 -17.66
N VAL A 152 -28.10 7.82 -18.87
CA VAL A 152 -27.04 6.83 -19.10
C VAL A 152 -25.68 7.54 -19.14
N PRO A 153 -24.72 7.20 -18.24
CA PRO A 153 -23.38 7.78 -18.30
C PRO A 153 -22.68 7.45 -19.62
N GLY A 154 -22.27 8.48 -20.36
CA GLY A 154 -21.64 8.34 -21.68
C GLY A 154 -22.56 7.79 -22.77
N GLY A 155 -23.88 7.85 -22.56
CA GLY A 155 -24.87 7.39 -23.52
C GLY A 155 -24.96 8.28 -24.76
N SER A 156 -25.65 7.78 -25.79
CA SER A 156 -25.74 8.47 -27.10
C SER A 156 -26.97 9.38 -27.22
N ALA A 157 -27.86 9.42 -26.22
CA ALA A 157 -29.05 10.27 -26.24
C ALA A 157 -28.71 11.72 -25.85
N THR A 158 -27.90 12.39 -26.67
CA THR A 158 -27.48 13.78 -26.46
C THR A 158 -28.41 14.76 -27.18
N PRO A 159 -28.44 16.05 -26.80
CA PRO A 159 -29.17 17.07 -27.57
C PRO A 159 -28.89 16.97 -29.09
N GLY A 160 -29.95 16.88 -29.88
CA GLY A 160 -29.94 16.67 -31.34
C GLY A 160 -30.03 15.21 -31.79
N SER A 161 -29.91 14.23 -30.89
CA SER A 161 -30.17 12.83 -31.23
C SER A 161 -31.67 12.58 -31.41
N VAL A 162 -32.01 11.62 -32.27
CA VAL A 162 -33.41 11.24 -32.53
C VAL A 162 -34.07 10.66 -31.28
N CYS A 163 -35.36 10.91 -31.15
CA CYS A 163 -36.22 10.36 -30.10
C CYS A 163 -37.65 10.22 -30.63
N ASP A 164 -38.60 9.88 -29.75
CA ASP A 164 -40.04 9.83 -30.04
C ASP A 164 -40.76 10.51 -28.86
N ASP A 165 -41.44 11.63 -29.10
CA ASP A 165 -42.15 12.39 -28.06
C ASP A 165 -43.56 11.83 -27.78
N GLY A 166 -43.97 10.81 -28.52
CA GLY A 166 -45.26 10.12 -28.40
C GLY A 166 -46.45 10.90 -28.95
N ASP A 167 -46.24 12.09 -29.53
CA ASP A 167 -47.29 12.88 -30.17
C ASP A 167 -47.44 12.46 -31.63
N ALA A 168 -48.60 11.92 -32.00
CA ALA A 168 -48.87 11.48 -33.36
C ALA A 168 -48.99 12.63 -34.39
N THR A 169 -48.99 13.89 -33.94
CA THR A 169 -49.09 15.09 -34.79
C THR A 169 -47.73 15.69 -35.13
N THR A 170 -46.65 15.16 -34.55
CA THR A 170 -45.26 15.57 -34.79
C THR A 170 -44.46 14.45 -35.47
N GLY A 171 -43.29 14.80 -35.98
CA GLY A 171 -42.29 13.84 -36.45
C GLY A 171 -40.91 14.47 -36.52
N ASN A 172 -39.88 13.68 -36.87
CA ASN A 172 -38.47 14.07 -36.78
C ASN A 172 -38.08 14.56 -35.37
N ASP A 173 -38.48 13.81 -34.34
CA ASP A 173 -38.30 14.23 -32.96
C ASP A 173 -36.84 14.14 -32.54
N THR A 174 -36.39 15.16 -31.81
CA THR A 174 -35.01 15.25 -31.33
C THR A 174 -34.97 15.76 -29.90
N TYR A 175 -33.97 15.32 -29.13
CA TYR A 175 -33.73 15.88 -27.81
C TYR A 175 -33.24 17.33 -27.92
N GLN A 176 -33.86 18.24 -27.18
CA GLN A 176 -33.37 19.62 -27.07
C GLN A 176 -32.22 19.74 -26.07
N THR A 177 -31.63 20.93 -25.94
CA THR A 177 -30.60 21.21 -24.93
C THR A 177 -31.07 21.03 -23.49
N THR A 178 -32.39 21.04 -23.28
CA THR A 178 -33.05 20.77 -21.99
C THR A 178 -33.35 19.28 -21.78
N CYS A 179 -32.94 18.41 -22.71
CA CYS A 179 -33.28 16.99 -22.74
C CYS A 179 -34.77 16.67 -22.87
N ASP A 180 -35.59 17.65 -23.29
CA ASP A 180 -36.96 17.39 -23.72
C ASP A 180 -36.93 16.79 -25.14
N CYS A 181 -37.63 15.67 -25.34
CA CYS A 181 -37.88 15.14 -26.68
C CYS A 181 -39.03 15.93 -27.31
N VAL A 182 -38.79 16.57 -28.46
CA VAL A 182 -39.79 17.39 -29.14
C VAL A 182 -39.70 17.18 -30.65
N GLY A 183 -40.84 16.95 -31.29
CA GLY A 183 -41.00 16.80 -32.72
C GLY A 183 -41.36 18.08 -33.49
N GLN A 184 -41.20 18.02 -34.81
CA GLN A 184 -41.68 19.04 -35.73
C GLN A 184 -43.12 18.73 -36.14
N LEU A 185 -44.00 19.73 -36.10
CA LEU A 185 -45.40 19.55 -36.51
C LEU A 185 -45.48 19.00 -37.94
N LEU A 186 -46.34 18.01 -38.15
CA LEU A 186 -46.62 17.45 -39.47
C LEU A 186 -47.53 18.38 -40.27
N ASP A 187 -47.24 18.55 -41.56
CA ASP A 187 -48.14 19.24 -42.49
C ASP A 187 -49.32 18.35 -42.92
N CYS A 188 -50.21 18.85 -43.78
CA CYS A 188 -51.37 18.08 -44.24
C CYS A 188 -51.03 16.88 -45.13
N LEU A 189 -49.77 16.75 -45.57
CA LEU A 189 -49.23 15.61 -46.31
C LEU A 189 -48.43 14.66 -45.39
N GLY A 190 -48.36 14.94 -44.08
CA GLY A 190 -47.62 14.14 -43.12
C GLY A 190 -46.11 14.38 -43.16
N VAL A 191 -45.65 15.51 -43.69
CA VAL A 191 -44.22 15.85 -43.73
C VAL A 191 -43.85 16.68 -42.49
N PRO A 192 -42.90 16.25 -41.64
CA PRO A 192 -42.44 17.03 -40.50
C PRO A 192 -41.81 18.35 -40.93
N GLY A 193 -42.25 19.47 -40.34
CA GLY A 193 -41.77 20.81 -40.69
C GLY A 193 -42.20 21.28 -42.09
N GLY A 194 -43.14 20.59 -42.73
CA GLY A 194 -43.64 20.93 -44.06
C GLY A 194 -44.45 22.22 -44.08
N THR A 195 -44.52 22.88 -45.25
CA THR A 195 -45.26 24.13 -45.44
C THR A 195 -46.63 23.92 -46.08
N ALA A 196 -47.09 22.69 -46.28
CA ALA A 196 -48.36 22.42 -46.93
C ALA A 196 -49.53 22.83 -46.02
N THR A 197 -50.20 23.92 -46.38
CA THR A 197 -51.39 24.42 -45.67
C THR A 197 -52.67 23.89 -46.33
N MET A 198 -53.69 23.61 -45.54
CA MET A 198 -55.05 23.35 -46.06
C MET A 198 -55.58 24.60 -46.78
N GLU A 199 -55.67 24.59 -48.12
CA GLU A 199 -56.47 25.59 -48.84
C GLU A 199 -57.95 25.27 -48.65
N GLN A 200 -58.60 26.00 -47.74
CA GLN A 200 -60.03 25.90 -47.54
C GLN A 200 -60.75 26.69 -48.65
N PHE A 201 -61.27 25.97 -49.66
CA PHE A 201 -62.30 26.52 -50.53
C PHE A 201 -63.62 26.66 -49.75
N ARG A 202 -63.91 27.88 -49.29
CA ARG A 202 -65.18 28.54 -49.62
C ARG A 202 -65.11 30.05 -49.45
#